data_AF-H5YDS9-F1
#
_entry.id   AF-H5YDS9-F1
#
_cell.length_a   1.000
_cell.length_b   1.000
_cell.length_c   1.000
_cell.angle_alpha   90.00
_cell.angle_beta   90.00
_cell.angle_gamma   90.00
#
_symmetry.space_group_name_H-M   'P 1'
#
loop_
_entity.id
_entity.type
_entity.pdbx_description
1 polymer ?
#
loop_
_entity_poly.entity_id
_entity_poly.type
_entity_poly.pdbx_seq_one_letter_code
_entity_poly.pdbx_strand_id
1 'polypeptide(L)'
;MHPPQWLQQSLVASTAIATLLVVSPAAAQGTTDPLTGLGTRPEVGGTYRPREVPQPKISSSGNTEILRHRDFSGKPCLSVGGFARPFATSPNLFDHVISAENNCPKAIQIQVCYFKSTACTQAAVPGYGRKEAILGTMPSQKDFRFEFREKF
;
A
#
# COMPACT_ATOMS: atom_id res chain seq x y z
N MET A 1 52.34 -11.43 53.86
CA MET A 1 51.07 -10.73 54.10
C MET A 1 50.84 -9.78 52.93
N HIS A 2 49.79 -10.03 52.15
CA HIS A 2 49.46 -9.30 50.91
C HIS A 2 48.75 -7.98 51.23
N PRO A 3 49.06 -6.85 50.57
CA PRO A 3 48.21 -5.68 50.56
C PRO A 3 47.21 -5.70 49.38
N PRO A 4 46.05 -5.04 49.52
CA PRO A 4 44.90 -5.17 48.62
C PRO A 4 44.97 -4.23 47.40
N GLN A 5 44.37 -4.69 46.30
CA GLN A 5 44.10 -3.94 45.08
C GLN A 5 42.59 -3.74 44.94
N TRP A 6 42.09 -2.50 45.02
CA TRP A 6 40.83 -2.11 44.39
C TRP A 6 40.92 -0.65 43.92
N LEU A 7 40.68 -0.48 42.62
CA LEU A 7 40.65 0.77 41.88
C LEU A 7 39.40 1.58 42.21
N GLN A 8 39.55 2.89 42.36
CA GLN A 8 38.53 3.86 41.99
C GLN A 8 39.19 5.21 41.70
N GLN A 9 39.35 5.54 40.42
CA GLN A 9 39.56 6.92 40.01
C GLN A 9 38.55 7.28 38.93
N SER A 10 37.81 8.31 39.28
CA SER A 10 36.69 8.94 38.61
C SER A 10 37.14 9.67 37.34
N LEU A 11 36.33 9.59 36.29
CA LEU A 11 36.38 10.55 35.19
C LEU A 11 34.99 11.15 35.00
N VAL A 12 34.89 12.43 35.36
CA VAL A 12 33.70 13.27 35.24
C VAL A 12 33.76 13.99 33.90
N ALA A 13 32.58 14.17 33.30
CA ALA A 13 32.30 14.61 31.94
C ALA A 13 32.71 16.05 31.60
N SER A 14 32.92 16.32 30.30
CA SER A 14 32.61 17.61 29.69
C SER A 14 32.18 17.42 28.23
N THR A 15 30.95 17.84 27.96
CA THR A 15 30.25 17.88 26.67
C THR A 15 30.37 19.26 26.03
N ALA A 16 30.48 19.36 24.69
CA ALA A 16 29.62 20.21 23.83
C ALA A 16 30.11 20.21 22.36
N ILE A 17 29.36 19.57 21.46
CA ILE A 17 28.41 20.16 20.49
C ILE A 17 29.09 20.57 19.16
N ALA A 18 29.03 19.66 18.18
CA ALA A 18 29.24 19.94 16.77
C ALA A 18 27.88 20.16 16.11
N THR A 19 27.55 21.41 15.79
CA THR A 19 26.35 21.79 15.03
C THR A 19 26.63 21.67 13.53
N LEU A 20 26.18 20.57 12.94
CA LEU A 20 25.96 20.44 11.49
C LEU A 20 24.46 20.70 11.25
N LEU A 21 24.11 21.87 10.69
CA LEU A 21 22.78 22.08 10.14
C LEU A 21 22.83 22.04 8.63
N VAL A 22 22.00 21.12 8.15
CA VAL A 22 21.82 20.63 6.80
C VAL A 22 21.22 21.71 5.92
N VAL A 23 21.76 21.87 4.71
CA VAL A 23 21.21 22.70 3.65
C VAL A 23 19.86 22.12 3.21
N SER A 24 18.77 22.83 3.46
CA SER A 24 17.45 22.53 2.89
C SER A 24 17.30 23.27 1.55
N PRO A 25 17.17 22.58 0.41
CA PRO A 25 16.62 23.21 -0.78
C PRO A 25 15.11 23.42 -0.57
N ALA A 26 14.71 24.69 -0.50
CA ALA A 26 13.31 25.10 -0.50
C ALA A 26 12.62 24.65 -1.81
N ALA A 27 11.39 24.18 -1.64
CA ALA A 27 10.57 23.55 -2.65
C ALA A 27 10.33 24.45 -3.88
N ALA A 28 10.54 23.89 -5.07
CA ALA A 28 10.07 24.43 -6.33
C ALA A 28 9.24 23.35 -7.03
N GLN A 29 7.91 23.35 -6.81
CA GLN A 29 6.91 22.75 -7.69
C GLN A 29 5.62 23.56 -7.45
N GLY A 30 5.27 24.54 -8.29
CA GLY A 30 4.88 24.31 -9.67
C GLY A 30 3.39 24.04 -9.71
N THR A 31 2.59 25.10 -9.50
CA THR A 31 1.14 25.07 -9.68
C THR A 31 0.85 24.94 -11.18
N THR A 32 0.69 23.72 -11.65
CA THR A 32 0.02 23.45 -12.93
C THR A 32 -0.94 22.30 -12.70
N ASP A 33 -2.21 22.65 -12.56
CA ASP A 33 -3.32 21.78 -12.96
C ASP A 33 -3.05 21.22 -14.36
N PRO A 34 -3.10 19.89 -14.55
CA PRO A 34 -3.54 19.33 -15.81
C PRO A 34 -5.01 18.95 -15.65
N LEU A 35 -5.89 19.86 -16.07
CA LEU A 35 -7.07 19.43 -16.82
C LEU A 35 -6.61 18.47 -17.93
N THR A 36 -7.37 17.42 -18.19
CA THR A 36 -7.17 16.33 -19.17
C THR A 36 -6.31 15.14 -18.72
N GLY A 37 -6.90 14.28 -17.88
CA GLY A 37 -6.47 12.89 -17.74
C GLY A 37 -7.68 11.99 -17.93
N LEU A 38 -7.59 11.00 -18.82
CA LEU A 38 -8.54 9.90 -18.99
C LEU A 38 -8.64 9.10 -17.69
N GLY A 39 -9.36 9.64 -16.70
CA GLY A 39 -9.43 9.12 -15.34
C GLY A 39 -10.23 7.83 -15.30
N THR A 40 -9.55 6.70 -15.44
CA THR A 40 -10.13 5.36 -15.33
C THR A 40 -10.72 5.21 -13.93
N ARG A 41 -12.05 5.06 -13.84
CA ARG A 41 -12.73 4.94 -12.55
C ARG A 41 -12.14 3.78 -11.72
N PRO A 42 -11.96 3.92 -10.39
CA PRO A 42 -11.36 2.86 -9.60
C PRO A 42 -12.35 1.71 -9.41
N GLU A 43 -11.81 0.51 -9.30
CA GLU A 43 -12.57 -0.66 -8.87
C GLU A 43 -12.54 -0.77 -7.35
N VAL A 44 -13.69 -1.06 -6.75
CA VAL A 44 -13.87 -1.07 -5.29
C VAL A 44 -13.93 -2.52 -4.80
N GLY A 45 -13.06 -2.86 -3.84
CA GLY A 45 -13.08 -4.13 -3.13
C GLY A 45 -13.26 -3.94 -1.63
N GLY A 46 -13.43 -5.06 -0.92
CA GLY A 46 -13.47 -5.07 0.55
C GLY A 46 -13.45 -6.47 1.13
N THR A 47 -13.17 -6.56 2.43
CA THR A 47 -13.11 -7.83 3.18
C THR A 47 -14.47 -8.27 3.71
N TYR A 48 -15.40 -7.33 3.87
CA TYR A 48 -16.76 -7.62 4.31
C TYR A 48 -17.47 -8.40 3.20
N ARG A 49 -17.85 -9.66 3.49
CA ARG A 49 -18.80 -10.43 2.68
C ARG A 49 -20.19 -10.28 3.31
N PRO A 50 -21.06 -9.35 2.84
CA PRO A 50 -22.48 -9.54 3.07
C PRO A 50 -22.87 -10.89 2.44
N ARG A 51 -23.83 -11.61 3.03
CA ARG A 51 -24.46 -12.82 2.46
C ARG A 51 -24.57 -12.67 0.94
N GLU A 52 -24.07 -13.66 0.20
CA GLU A 52 -23.88 -13.64 -1.25
C GLU A 52 -25.23 -13.45 -1.98
N VAL A 53 -25.66 -12.20 -2.08
CA VAL A 53 -26.55 -11.76 -3.16
C VAL A 53 -25.68 -11.77 -4.41
N PRO A 54 -26.10 -12.38 -5.52
CA PRO A 54 -25.33 -12.38 -6.76
C PRO A 54 -24.81 -10.97 -7.02
N GLN A 55 -23.49 -10.79 -6.92
CA GLN A 55 -22.90 -9.48 -7.17
C GLN A 55 -23.28 -9.10 -8.59
N PRO A 56 -23.95 -7.94 -8.79
CA PRO A 56 -24.23 -7.48 -10.14
C PRO A 56 -22.88 -7.39 -10.84
N LYS A 57 -22.72 -8.10 -11.95
CA LYS A 57 -21.65 -7.83 -12.90
C LYS A 57 -21.77 -6.34 -13.21
N ILE A 58 -20.80 -5.55 -12.76
CA ILE A 58 -20.81 -4.10 -12.96
C ILE A 58 -20.54 -3.86 -14.44
N SER A 59 -21.57 -4.00 -15.27
CA SER A 59 -21.61 -3.47 -16.62
C SER A 59 -21.82 -1.97 -16.48
N SER A 60 -20.74 -1.21 -16.55
CA SER A 60 -20.77 0.25 -16.49
C SER A 60 -21.43 0.82 -17.75
N SER A 61 -22.76 0.88 -17.76
CA SER A 61 -23.55 1.70 -18.68
C SER A 61 -23.41 3.17 -18.26
N GLY A 62 -22.53 3.89 -18.95
CA GLY A 62 -22.27 5.33 -18.71
C GLY A 62 -20.84 5.74 -18.99
N ASN A 63 -20.44 5.73 -20.27
CA ASN A 63 -19.32 6.43 -20.94
C ASN A 63 -18.02 6.82 -20.16
N THR A 64 -17.63 6.08 -19.12
CA THR A 64 -16.32 6.15 -18.44
C THR A 64 -15.90 4.72 -18.08
N GLU A 65 -15.40 3.98 -19.07
CA GLU A 65 -14.99 2.59 -18.92
C GLU A 65 -13.80 2.47 -17.95
N ILE A 66 -13.84 1.49 -17.04
CA ILE A 66 -12.69 1.11 -16.21
C ILE A 66 -11.69 0.43 -17.15
N LEU A 67 -10.58 1.11 -17.44
CA LEU A 67 -9.53 0.54 -18.28
C LEU A 67 -8.82 -0.58 -17.52
N ARG A 68 -8.78 -1.75 -18.13
CA ARG A 68 -8.16 -2.98 -17.61
C ARG A 68 -7.34 -3.61 -18.73
N HIS A 69 -6.14 -4.10 -18.42
CA HIS A 69 -5.44 -5.04 -19.27
C HIS A 69 -6.30 -6.29 -19.41
N ARG A 70 -6.44 -6.80 -20.64
CA ARG A 70 -7.22 -7.98 -20.95
C ARG A 70 -6.36 -9.01 -21.66
N ASP A 71 -6.68 -10.28 -21.47
CA ASP A 71 -6.10 -11.38 -22.23
C ASP A 71 -6.70 -11.46 -23.64
N PHE A 72 -6.23 -12.43 -24.44
CA PHE A 72 -6.71 -12.67 -25.80
C PHE A 72 -8.19 -13.05 -25.87
N SER A 73 -8.78 -13.52 -24.77
CA SER A 73 -10.20 -13.83 -24.65
C SER A 73 -11.04 -12.64 -24.17
N GLY A 74 -10.40 -11.49 -23.96
CA GLY A 74 -11.04 -10.27 -23.47
C GLY A 74 -11.30 -10.27 -21.96
N LYS A 75 -10.76 -11.22 -21.19
CA LYS A 75 -10.93 -11.27 -19.73
C LYS A 75 -9.89 -10.38 -19.04
N PRO A 76 -10.22 -9.71 -17.92
CA PRO A 76 -9.25 -8.91 -17.17
C PRO A 76 -8.04 -9.75 -16.72
N CYS A 77 -6.85 -9.19 -16.86
CA CYS A 77 -5.61 -9.84 -16.46
C CYS A 77 -5.48 -10.00 -14.94
N LEU A 78 -5.96 -9.01 -14.17
CA LEU A 78 -5.80 -8.98 -12.72
C LEU A 78 -7.05 -9.43 -11.96
N SER A 79 -6.84 -10.29 -10.98
CA SER A 79 -7.77 -10.56 -9.87
C SER A 79 -7.20 -9.94 -8.59
N VAL A 80 -7.96 -9.05 -7.93
CA VAL A 80 -7.49 -8.31 -6.75
C VAL A 80 -8.44 -8.55 -5.58
N GLY A 81 -7.90 -9.01 -4.45
CA GLY A 81 -8.63 -9.25 -3.22
C GLY A 81 -7.95 -8.60 -2.02
N GLY A 82 -8.73 -8.35 -0.96
CA GLY A 82 -8.22 -7.84 0.32
C GLY A 82 -8.51 -8.82 1.45
N PHE A 83 -7.63 -8.87 2.44
CA PHE A 83 -7.83 -9.59 3.70
C PHE A 83 -7.05 -8.93 4.84
N ALA A 84 -7.49 -9.18 6.08
CA ALA A 84 -6.77 -8.75 7.27
C ALA A 84 -5.92 -9.91 7.83
N ARG A 85 -4.63 -9.68 8.04
CA ARG A 85 -3.69 -10.66 8.60
C ARG A 85 -3.32 -10.26 10.03
N PRO A 86 -3.61 -11.08 11.06
CA PRO A 86 -3.22 -10.77 12.42
C PRO A 86 -1.71 -10.92 12.63
N PHE A 87 -1.14 -10.12 13.53
CA PHE A 87 0.25 -10.26 13.95
C PHE A 87 0.39 -11.44 14.91
N ALA A 88 1.46 -12.22 14.77
CA ALA A 88 1.70 -13.39 15.63
C ALA A 88 1.86 -13.01 17.12
N THR A 89 2.46 -11.84 17.41
CA THR A 89 2.69 -11.35 18.77
C THR A 89 1.56 -10.49 19.32
N SER A 90 0.66 -10.01 18.45
CA SER A 90 -0.46 -9.14 18.82
C SER A 90 -1.67 -9.43 17.93
N PRO A 91 -2.52 -10.41 18.29
CA PRO A 91 -3.65 -10.82 17.45
C PRO A 91 -4.73 -9.73 17.30
N ASN A 92 -4.68 -8.68 18.12
CA ASN A 92 -5.54 -7.50 17.99
C ASN A 92 -5.01 -6.47 16.98
N LEU A 93 -3.82 -6.69 16.41
CA LEU A 93 -3.25 -5.84 15.37
C LEU A 93 -3.34 -6.57 14.03
N PHE A 94 -3.85 -5.89 13.01
CA PHE A 94 -4.09 -6.49 11.70
C PHE A 94 -3.40 -5.70 10.59
N ASP A 95 -2.64 -6.39 9.75
CA ASP A 95 -2.23 -5.86 8.45
C ASP A 95 -3.39 -5.95 7.47
N HIS A 96 -3.74 -4.84 6.84
CA HIS A 96 -4.66 -4.79 5.72
C HIS A 96 -3.88 -5.13 4.45
N VAL A 97 -4.00 -6.37 4.01
CA VAL A 97 -3.24 -6.93 2.89
C VAL A 97 -4.11 -6.93 1.63
N ILE A 98 -3.53 -6.48 0.53
CA ILE A 98 -4.08 -6.63 -0.81
C ILE A 98 -3.27 -7.69 -1.54
N SER A 99 -3.95 -8.67 -2.11
CA SER A 99 -3.37 -9.70 -2.97
C SER A 99 -3.87 -9.48 -4.39
N ALA A 100 -2.94 -9.27 -5.31
CA ALA A 100 -3.22 -9.17 -6.75
C ALA A 100 -2.54 -10.32 -7.49
N GLU A 101 -3.30 -11.01 -8.32
CA GLU A 101 -2.85 -12.11 -9.19
C GLU A 101 -3.02 -11.71 -10.64
N ASN A 102 -1.99 -11.96 -11.45
CA ASN A 102 -1.93 -11.60 -12.86
C ASN A 102 -1.88 -12.84 -13.75
N ASN A 103 -2.91 -13.01 -14.57
CA ASN A 103 -3.03 -14.12 -15.52
C ASN A 103 -2.47 -13.79 -16.92
N CYS A 104 -1.82 -12.64 -17.07
CA CYS A 104 -1.21 -12.20 -18.32
C CYS A 104 0.33 -12.24 -18.25
N PRO A 105 1.02 -12.33 -19.40
CA PRO A 105 2.48 -12.46 -19.44
C PRO A 105 3.22 -11.18 -19.05
N LYS A 106 2.59 -10.01 -19.22
CA LYS A 106 3.21 -8.72 -18.91
C LYS A 106 2.97 -8.37 -17.44
N ALA A 107 3.98 -7.81 -16.79
CA ALA A 107 3.80 -7.20 -15.48
C ALA A 107 2.85 -6.00 -15.58
N ILE A 108 1.98 -5.82 -14.58
CA ILE A 108 1.00 -4.74 -14.54
C ILE A 108 1.25 -3.90 -13.30
N GLN A 109 1.34 -2.59 -13.51
CA GLN A 109 1.45 -1.62 -12.43
C GLN A 109 0.06 -1.28 -11.90
N ILE A 110 -0.11 -1.37 -10.58
CA ILE A 110 -1.35 -0.98 -9.90
C ILE A 110 -1.10 0.09 -8.85
N GLN A 111 -2.12 0.91 -8.63
CA GLN A 111 -2.22 1.82 -7.50
C GLN A 111 -3.43 1.41 -6.67
N VAL A 112 -3.23 1.19 -5.37
CA VAL A 112 -4.27 0.76 -4.44
C VAL A 112 -4.37 1.74 -3.27
N CYS A 113 -5.57 2.15 -2.91
CA CYS A 113 -5.84 3.12 -1.85
C CYS A 113 -6.90 2.56 -0.90
N TYR A 114 -6.93 3.03 0.34
CA TYR A 114 -8.15 2.90 1.14
C TYR A 114 -9.33 3.57 0.41
N PHE A 115 -10.53 3.03 0.58
CA PHE A 115 -11.73 3.56 -0.07
C PHE A 115 -11.90 5.06 0.24
N LYS A 116 -12.10 5.88 -0.80
CA LYS A 116 -12.16 7.36 -0.71
C LYS A 116 -10.92 8.05 -0.10
N SER A 117 -9.78 7.37 -0.06
CA SER A 117 -8.51 7.96 0.36
C SER A 117 -7.67 8.39 -0.84
N THR A 118 -6.86 9.43 -0.66
CA THR A 118 -5.82 9.86 -1.62
C THR A 118 -4.46 9.23 -1.33
N ALA A 119 -4.29 8.62 -0.15
CA ALA A 119 -3.07 7.90 0.20
C ALA A 119 -3.10 6.49 -0.40
N CYS A 120 -2.22 6.27 -1.38
CA CYS A 120 -2.21 5.04 -2.18
C CYS A 120 -0.82 4.39 -2.20
N THR A 121 -0.80 3.07 -2.22
CA THR A 121 0.38 2.25 -2.43
C THR A 121 0.46 1.81 -3.88
N GLN A 122 1.66 1.87 -4.47
CA GLN A 122 1.92 1.36 -5.81
C GLN A 122 2.54 -0.04 -5.72
N ALA A 123 2.15 -0.94 -6.64
CA ALA A 123 2.72 -2.27 -6.72
C ALA A 123 2.84 -2.74 -8.17
N ALA A 124 3.97 -3.36 -8.49
CA ALA A 124 4.16 -4.09 -9.74
C ALA A 124 3.75 -5.55 -9.53
N VAL A 125 2.69 -5.99 -10.21
CA VAL A 125 2.27 -7.39 -10.21
C VAL A 125 2.99 -8.11 -11.34
N PRO A 126 3.86 -9.09 -11.07
CA PRO A 126 4.61 -9.79 -12.11
C PRO A 126 3.66 -10.53 -13.07
N GLY A 127 4.12 -10.77 -14.30
CA GLY A 127 3.36 -11.61 -15.25
C GLY A 127 3.23 -13.05 -14.74
N TYR A 128 2.08 -13.67 -14.95
CA TYR A 128 1.75 -15.01 -14.43
C TYR A 128 2.10 -15.21 -12.95
N GLY A 129 1.91 -14.18 -12.14
CA GLY A 129 2.35 -14.17 -10.76
C GLY A 129 1.43 -13.41 -9.83
N ARG A 130 1.75 -13.47 -8.54
CA ARG A 130 1.00 -12.84 -7.47
C ARG A 130 1.87 -11.88 -6.68
N LYS A 131 1.28 -10.77 -6.25
CA LYS A 131 1.91 -9.79 -5.37
C LYS A 131 0.99 -9.45 -4.21
N GLU A 132 1.54 -9.47 -3.00
CA GLU A 132 0.90 -8.90 -1.82
C GLU A 132 1.47 -7.51 -1.51
N ALA A 133 0.61 -6.59 -1.07
CA ALA A 133 0.97 -5.27 -0.58
C ALA A 133 0.19 -4.97 0.71
N ILE A 134 0.85 -4.34 1.68
CA ILE A 134 0.23 -3.89 2.93
C ILE A 134 -0.21 -2.44 2.71
N LEU A 135 -1.50 -2.17 2.89
CA LEU A 135 -2.07 -0.81 2.82
C LEU A 135 -1.87 -0.04 4.13
N GLY A 136 -1.87 -0.78 5.24
CA GLY A 136 -1.70 -0.23 6.58
C GLY A 136 -1.90 -1.29 7.64
N THR A 137 -1.59 -0.92 8.87
CA THR A 137 -1.73 -1.77 10.05
C THR A 137 -2.69 -1.09 11.02
N MET A 138 -3.79 -1.76 11.38
CA MET A 138 -4.87 -1.17 12.18
C MET A 138 -5.18 -2.00 13.42
N PRO A 139 -5.40 -1.37 14.59
CA PRO A 139 -5.83 -2.06 15.80
C PRO A 139 -7.32 -2.43 15.70
N SER A 140 -7.64 -3.68 16.01
CA SER A 140 -8.99 -4.25 16.11
C SER A 140 -9.89 -4.07 14.88
N GLN A 141 -9.35 -3.61 13.75
CA GLN A 141 -10.09 -3.39 12.52
C GLN A 141 -9.69 -4.46 11.50
N LYS A 142 -10.49 -5.52 11.40
CA LYS A 142 -10.33 -6.56 10.37
C LYS A 142 -11.00 -6.20 9.05
N ASP A 143 -12.01 -5.32 9.12
CA ASP A 143 -12.84 -4.98 7.98
C ASP A 143 -12.40 -3.68 7.33
N PHE A 144 -12.12 -3.73 6.03
CA PHE A 144 -11.74 -2.55 5.27
C PHE A 144 -12.21 -2.63 3.83
N ARG A 145 -12.24 -1.46 3.18
CA ARG A 145 -12.57 -1.29 1.78
C ARG A 145 -11.42 -0.57 1.10
N PHE A 146 -11.20 -0.92 -0.16
CA PHE A 146 -10.12 -0.37 -0.95
C PHE A 146 -10.59 -0.06 -2.36
N GLU A 147 -9.82 0.80 -3.02
CA GLU A 147 -9.96 1.14 -4.43
C GLU A 147 -8.65 0.79 -5.14
N PHE A 148 -8.71 0.24 -6.35
CA PHE A 148 -7.53 0.05 -7.17
C PHE A 148 -7.71 0.54 -8.60
N ARG A 149 -6.58 0.90 -9.23
CA ARG A 149 -6.48 1.28 -10.64
C ARG A 149 -5.25 0.64 -11.26
N GLU A 150 -5.39 0.16 -12.48
CA GLU A 150 -4.26 -0.22 -13.32
C GLU A 150 -3.62 1.05 -13.93
N LYS A 151 -2.30 1.05 -14.05
CA LYS A 151 -1.53 2.08 -14.77
C LYS A 151 -1.15 1.56 -16.15
N PHE A 152 -1.31 2.41 -17.16
CA PHE A 152 -1.08 2.13 -18.57
C PHE A 152 0.06 2.99 -19.10
#